data_AF-A0A4D4LLI8-F1
#
_entry.id   AF-A0A4D4LLI8-F1
#
_cell.length_a   1.000
_cell.length_b   1.000
_cell.length_c   1.000
_cell.angle_alpha   90.00
_cell.angle_beta   90.00
_cell.angle_gamma   90.00
#
_symmetry.space_group_name_H-M   'P 1'
#
loop_
_entity.id
_entity.type
_entity.pdbx_description
1 polymer ?
#
loop_
_entity_poly.entity_id
_entity_poly.type
_entity_poly.pdbx_seq_one_letter_code
_entity_poly.pdbx_strand_id
1 'polypeptide(L)'
;MAFAQFGYPAPKAMAVIAGIAETFGGLGLAVGLLTPLAGAAVAGTMANAVAASTPLGYFGGMEFPVLIGVGATGLALSGAGRISLDALLPVLRSQRLIYGIALLVLAAILATVTIVLSKT
;
A
#
# COMPACT_ATOMS: atom_id res chain seq x y z
N MET A 1 -10.10 -19.67 0.01
CA MET A 1 -9.76 -18.31 0.47
C MET A 1 -9.00 -17.62 -0.66
N ALA A 2 -9.33 -16.38 -1.04
CA ALA A 2 -8.84 -15.73 -2.27
C ALA A 2 -7.31 -15.83 -2.48
N PHE A 3 -6.51 -15.55 -1.45
CA PHE A 3 -5.05 -15.67 -1.52
C PHE A 3 -4.52 -17.07 -1.86
N ALA A 4 -5.27 -18.13 -1.54
CA ALA A 4 -4.92 -19.49 -1.94
C ALA A 4 -5.15 -19.71 -3.45
N GLN A 5 -6.17 -19.07 -4.02
CA GLN A 5 -6.44 -19.11 -5.46
C GLN A 5 -5.40 -18.32 -6.26
N PHE A 6 -4.80 -17.30 -5.63
CA PHE A 6 -3.71 -16.51 -6.22
C PHE A 6 -2.31 -17.10 -6.02
N GLY A 7 -2.19 -18.30 -5.42
CA GLY A 7 -0.91 -19.01 -5.29
C GLY A 7 -0.01 -18.58 -4.13
N TYR A 8 -0.48 -17.75 -3.18
CA TYR A 8 0.37 -17.33 -2.07
C TYR A 8 0.67 -18.50 -1.10
N PRO A 9 1.92 -18.65 -0.62
CA PRO A 9 2.36 -19.81 0.16
C PRO A 9 1.77 -19.87 1.58
N ALA A 10 1.35 -18.72 2.13
CA ALA A 10 0.70 -18.63 3.44
C ALA A 10 -0.64 -17.88 3.35
N PRO A 11 -1.69 -18.44 2.72
CA PRO A 11 -2.90 -17.71 2.35
C PRO A 11 -3.62 -17.00 3.50
N LYS A 12 -3.70 -17.65 4.67
CA LYS A 12 -4.38 -17.07 5.85
C LYS A 12 -3.59 -15.89 6.42
N ALA A 13 -2.27 -16.03 6.56
CA ALA A 13 -1.41 -14.98 7.07
C ALA A 13 -1.41 -13.77 6.12
N MET A 14 -1.30 -14.01 4.81
CA MET A 14 -1.33 -12.95 3.80
C MET A 14 -2.67 -12.22 3.77
N ALA A 15 -3.79 -12.94 3.92
CA ALA A 15 -5.11 -12.31 4.04
C ALA A 15 -5.22 -11.39 5.26
N VAL A 16 -4.69 -11.81 6.42
CA VAL A 16 -4.68 -10.98 7.64
C VAL A 16 -3.78 -9.76 7.46
N ILE A 17 -2.57 -9.94 6.92
CA ILE A 17 -1.62 -8.85 6.68
C ILE A 17 -2.22 -7.83 5.71
N ALA A 18 -2.78 -8.29 4.58
CA ALA A 18 -3.44 -7.43 3.61
C ALA A 18 -4.61 -6.68 4.25
N GLY A 19 -5.50 -7.37 4.97
CA GLY A 19 -6.65 -6.74 5.63
C GLY A 19 -6.23 -5.68 6.64
N ILE A 20 -5.18 -5.92 7.44
CA ILE A 20 -4.63 -4.93 8.37
C ILE A 20 -4.03 -3.75 7.59
N ALA A 21 -3.21 -4.01 6.59
CA ALA A 21 -2.53 -2.97 5.82
C ALA A 21 -3.52 -2.09 5.04
N GLU A 22 -4.55 -2.67 4.44
CA GLU A 22 -5.60 -1.94 3.73
C GLU A 22 -6.47 -1.12 4.69
N THR A 23 -6.92 -1.73 5.80
CA THR A 23 -7.80 -1.06 6.76
C THR A 23 -7.08 0.08 7.47
N PHE A 24 -5.94 -0.21 8.10
CA PHE A 24 -5.21 0.80 8.87
C PHE A 24 -4.43 1.76 7.98
N GLY A 25 -3.95 1.32 6.81
CA GLY A 25 -3.35 2.20 5.82
C GLY A 25 -4.39 3.17 5.24
N GLY A 26 -5.58 2.69 4.89
CA GLY A 26 -6.68 3.53 4.44
C GLY A 26 -7.13 4.53 5.51
N LEU A 27 -7.34 4.07 6.75
CA LEU A 27 -7.69 4.95 7.87
C LEU A 27 -6.59 5.99 8.15
N GLY A 28 -5.32 5.57 8.16
CA GLY A 28 -4.17 6.45 8.33
C GLY A 28 -4.11 7.54 7.26
N LEU A 29 -4.34 7.18 5.98
CA LEU A 29 -4.44 8.17 4.90
C LEU A 29 -5.65 9.10 5.08
N ALA A 30 -6.81 8.57 5.48
CA ALA A 30 -8.03 9.36 5.63
C ALA A 30 -7.90 10.46 6.70
N VAL A 31 -7.23 10.16 7.82
CA VAL A 31 -7.00 11.14 8.91
C VAL A 31 -5.64 11.86 8.80
N GLY A 32 -4.80 11.45 7.85
CA GLY A 32 -3.43 11.97 7.70
C GLY A 32 -2.51 11.60 8.87
N LEU A 33 -2.60 10.38 9.40
CA LEU A 33 -1.71 9.88 10.45
C LEU A 33 -0.69 8.91 9.86
N LEU A 34 0.60 9.16 10.16
CA LEU A 34 1.74 8.43 9.61
C LEU A 34 1.68 8.35 8.08
N THR A 35 1.37 9.48 7.43
CA THR A 35 0.96 9.51 6.01
C THR A 35 1.94 8.82 5.05
N PRO A 36 3.28 9.01 5.16
CA PRO A 36 4.23 8.27 4.32
C PRO A 36 4.15 6.74 4.48
N LEU A 37 3.93 6.27 5.72
CA LEU A 37 3.82 4.85 6.04
C LEU A 37 2.49 4.29 5.56
N ALA A 38 1.39 4.99 5.84
CA ALA A 38 0.05 4.61 5.41
C ALA A 38 -0.05 4.54 3.88
N GLY A 39 0.50 5.54 3.18
CA GLY A 39 0.56 5.58 1.72
C GLY A 39 1.40 4.45 1.13
N ALA A 40 2.58 4.17 1.70
CA ALA A 40 3.41 3.05 1.27
C ALA A 40 2.76 1.68 1.51
N ALA A 41 2.08 1.49 2.65
CA ALA A 41 1.36 0.26 2.96
C ALA A 41 0.25 0.00 1.93
N VAL A 42 -0.58 1.01 1.64
CA VAL A 42 -1.65 0.91 0.63
C VAL A 42 -1.07 0.70 -0.78
N ALA A 43 0.01 1.40 -1.14
CA ALA A 43 0.66 1.20 -2.44
C ALA A 43 1.18 -0.25 -2.60
N GLY A 44 1.78 -0.81 -1.55
CA GLY A 44 2.26 -2.20 -1.55
C GLY A 44 1.14 -3.24 -1.65
N THR A 45 0.01 -3.04 -0.96
CA THR A 45 -1.15 -3.95 -1.10
C THR A 45 -1.77 -3.85 -2.49
N MET A 46 -1.90 -2.64 -3.04
CA MET A 46 -2.41 -2.44 -4.40
C MET A 46 -1.49 -3.06 -5.46
N ALA A 47 -0.18 -3.08 -5.27
CA ALA A 47 0.74 -3.79 -6.18
C ALA A 47 0.44 -5.30 -6.25
N ASN A 48 0.13 -5.94 -5.11
CA ASN A 48 -0.29 -7.34 -5.07
C ASN A 48 -1.66 -7.53 -5.75
N ALA A 49 -2.60 -6.59 -5.57
CA ALA A 49 -3.90 -6.62 -6.24
C ALA A 49 -3.79 -6.44 -7.77
N VAL A 50 -2.88 -5.58 -8.25
CA VAL A 50 -2.56 -5.44 -9.68
C VAL A 50 -2.00 -6.75 -10.25
N ALA A 51 -1.08 -7.39 -9.53
CA ALA A 51 -0.53 -8.68 -9.95
C ALA A 51 -1.63 -9.77 -10.04
N ALA A 52 -2.54 -9.82 -9.07
CA ALA A 52 -3.64 -10.77 -9.05
C ALA A 52 -4.71 -10.51 -10.14
N SER A 53 -4.93 -9.24 -10.51
CA SER A 53 -5.92 -8.83 -11.52
C SER A 53 -5.36 -8.80 -12.95
N THR A 54 -4.05 -9.03 -13.14
CA THR A 54 -3.39 -9.02 -14.46
C THR A 54 -4.09 -9.88 -15.52
N PRO A 55 -4.55 -11.12 -15.22
CA PRO A 55 -5.24 -11.95 -16.21
C PRO A 55 -6.60 -11.39 -16.66
N LEU A 56 -7.21 -10.48 -15.89
CA LEU A 56 -8.52 -9.89 -16.20
C LEU A 56 -8.42 -8.71 -17.17
N GLY A 57 -7.20 -8.18 -17.40
CA GLY A 57 -6.97 -6.99 -18.24
C GLY A 57 -7.25 -5.67 -17.51
N TYR A 58 -6.87 -4.55 -18.14
CA TYR A 58 -6.89 -3.24 -17.47
C TYR A 58 -8.28 -2.83 -16.98
N PHE A 59 -9.32 -2.96 -17.82
CA PHE A 59 -10.71 -2.64 -17.47
C PHE A 59 -11.50 -3.82 -16.87
N GLY A 60 -10.81 -4.90 -16.50
CA GLY A 60 -11.40 -6.09 -15.91
C GLY A 60 -11.22 -6.17 -14.39
N GLY A 61 -10.73 -5.11 -13.74
CA GLY A 61 -10.49 -5.05 -12.30
C GLY A 61 -9.09 -4.59 -11.89
N MET A 62 -8.20 -4.27 -12.84
CA MET A 62 -6.86 -3.73 -12.55
C MET A 62 -6.87 -2.21 -12.40
N GLU A 63 -7.79 -1.51 -13.06
CA GLU A 63 -7.88 -0.06 -13.11
C GLU A 63 -8.00 0.57 -11.72
N PHE A 64 -8.78 -0.05 -10.84
CA PHE A 64 -9.06 0.48 -9.51
C PHE A 64 -7.87 0.33 -8.55
N PRO A 65 -7.22 -0.85 -8.44
CA PRO A 65 -5.94 -0.97 -7.72
C PRO A 65 -4.86 -0.02 -8.23
N VAL A 66 -4.73 0.16 -9.55
CA VAL A 66 -3.75 1.11 -10.12
C VAL A 66 -4.06 2.54 -9.65
N LEU A 67 -5.32 2.96 -9.75
CA LEU A 67 -5.74 4.30 -9.33
C LEU A 67 -5.44 4.55 -7.84
N ILE A 68 -5.82 3.62 -6.97
CA ILE A 68 -5.56 3.73 -5.53
C ILE A 68 -4.06 3.72 -5.25
N GLY A 69 -3.31 2.80 -5.88
CA GLY A 69 -1.87 2.68 -5.66
C GLY A 69 -1.10 3.93 -6.07
N VAL A 70 -1.45 4.53 -7.20
CA VAL A 70 -0.86 5.80 -7.66
C VAL A 70 -1.22 6.95 -6.72
N GLY A 71 -2.49 7.04 -6.29
CA GLY A 71 -2.91 8.06 -5.32
C GLY A 71 -2.19 7.93 -3.97
N ALA A 72 -2.09 6.71 -3.44
CA ALA A 72 -1.38 6.42 -2.19
C ALA A 72 0.12 6.71 -2.29
N THR A 73 0.74 6.41 -3.44
CA THR A 73 2.13 6.77 -3.73
C THR A 73 2.32 8.28 -3.75
N GLY A 74 1.40 9.01 -4.39
CA GLY A 74 1.40 10.48 -4.39
C GLY A 74 1.36 11.05 -2.99
N LEU A 75 0.46 10.55 -2.13
CA LEU A 75 0.36 10.96 -0.72
C LEU A 75 1.58 10.58 0.10
N ALA A 76 2.19 9.41 -0.16
CA ALA A 76 3.41 9.00 0.55
C ALA A 76 4.58 9.95 0.28
N LEU A 77 4.67 10.47 -0.96
CA LEU A 77 5.72 11.40 -1.39
C LEU A 77 5.42 12.84 -0.98
N SER A 78 4.20 13.33 -1.20
CA SER A 78 3.80 14.72 -0.91
C SER A 78 3.55 15.00 0.58
N GLY A 79 3.23 13.95 1.34
CA GLY A 79 3.03 14.01 2.78
C GLY A 79 1.61 14.29 3.24
N ALA A 80 1.53 14.52 4.55
CA ALA A 80 0.27 14.64 5.27
C ALA A 80 -0.50 15.94 5.00
N GLY A 81 0.17 16.98 4.47
CA GLY A 81 -0.44 18.29 4.26
C GLY A 81 -0.86 18.99 5.56
N ARG A 82 -1.57 20.12 5.45
CA ARG A 82 -1.85 21.02 6.59
C ARG A 82 -3.00 20.58 7.51
N ILE A 83 -3.91 19.74 7.00
CA ILE A 83 -5.14 19.32 7.71
C ILE A 83 -4.95 17.95 8.41
N SER A 84 -3.76 17.35 8.28
CA SER A 84 -3.46 16.04 8.85
C SER A 84 -3.29 16.02 10.36
N LEU A 85 -3.52 14.84 10.97
CA LEU A 85 -3.09 14.57 12.34
C LEU A 85 -1.56 14.61 12.50
N ASP A 86 -0.79 14.26 11.46
CA ASP A 86 0.67 14.42 11.47
C ASP A 86 1.09 15.88 11.71
N ALA A 87 0.29 16.86 11.27
CA ALA A 87 0.57 18.28 11.51
C ALA A 87 0.42 18.69 12.98
N LEU A 88 -0.37 17.93 13.77
CA LEU A 88 -0.55 18.15 15.21
C LEU A 88 0.57 17.55 16.06
N LEU A 89 1.36 16.64 15.50
CA LEU A 89 2.43 15.93 16.19
C LEU A 89 3.81 16.53 15.80
N PRO A 90 4.57 17.13 16.72
CA PRO A 90 5.83 17.83 16.40
C PRO A 90 6.85 16.97 15.66
N VAL A 91 6.90 15.67 15.96
CA VAL A 91 7.82 14.70 15.36
C VAL A 91 7.44 14.37 13.90
N LEU A 92 6.15 14.40 13.57
CA LEU A 92 5.61 14.01 12.25
C LEU A 92 5.36 15.22 11.34
N ARG A 93 5.24 16.43 11.92
CA ARG A 93 4.97 17.68 11.19
C ARG A 93 6.03 18.03 10.15
N SER A 94 7.29 17.66 10.38
CA SER A 94 8.38 17.86 9.42
C SER A 94 8.59 16.60 8.58
N GLN A 95 7.70 16.39 7.61
CA GLN A 95 7.86 15.29 6.67
C GLN A 95 9.01 15.61 5.70
N ARG A 96 9.91 14.65 5.55
CA ARG A 96 10.99 14.69 4.56
C ARG A 96 10.63 13.72 3.43
N LEU A 97 10.82 14.15 2.18
CA LEU A 97 10.60 13.33 0.98
C LEU A 97 11.32 11.98 1.06
N ILE A 98 12.51 11.94 1.69
CA ILE A 98 13.30 10.73 1.87
C ILE A 98 12.56 9.63 2.65
N TYR A 99 11.67 9.97 3.57
CA TYR A 99 10.86 8.99 4.30
C TYR A 99 9.82 8.35 3.38
N GLY A 100 9.16 9.15 2.54
CA GLY A 100 8.24 8.65 1.52
C GLY A 100 8.94 7.70 0.55
N ILE A 101 10.10 8.10 0.02
CA ILE A 101 10.91 7.27 -0.87
C ILE A 101 11.33 5.97 -0.18
N ALA A 102 11.90 6.04 1.03
CA ALA A 102 12.38 4.86 1.75
C ALA A 102 11.25 3.86 2.02
N LEU A 103 10.07 4.34 2.42
CA LEU A 103 8.91 3.49 2.70
C LEU A 103 8.30 2.90 1.42
N LEU A 104 8.28 3.65 0.32
CA LEU A 104 7.85 3.13 -0.98
C LEU A 104 8.82 2.08 -1.52
N VAL A 105 10.13 2.27 -1.35
CA VAL A 105 11.14 1.26 -1.70
C VAL A 105 10.92 -0.01 -0.88
N LEU A 106 10.71 0.12 0.43
CA LEU A 106 10.38 -1.01 1.29
C LEU A 106 9.09 -1.73 0.82
N ALA A 107 8.03 -0.98 0.54
CA ALA A 107 6.77 -1.53 0.05
C ALA A 107 6.94 -2.26 -1.29
N ALA A 108 7.73 -1.70 -2.21
CA ALA A 108 8.03 -2.31 -3.50
C ALA A 108 8.83 -3.61 -3.35
N ILE A 109 9.82 -3.64 -2.45
CA ILE A 109 10.58 -4.86 -2.14
C ILE A 109 9.64 -5.94 -1.58
N LEU A 110 8.83 -5.60 -0.57
CA LEU A 110 7.90 -6.54 0.05
C LEU A 110 6.88 -7.07 -0.96
N ALA A 111 6.27 -6.21 -1.76
CA ALA A 111 5.34 -6.60 -2.81
C ALA A 111 5.99 -7.51 -3.86
N THR A 112 7.22 -7.18 -4.30
CA THR A 112 7.95 -8.00 -5.25
C THR A 112 8.20 -9.39 -4.68
N VAL A 113 8.66 -9.48 -3.42
CA VAL A 113 8.89 -10.77 -2.75
C VAL A 113 7.59 -11.57 -2.67
N THR A 114 6.48 -10.97 -2.22
CA THR A 114 5.20 -11.70 -2.08
C THR A 114 4.64 -12.14 -3.43
N ILE A 115 4.76 -11.32 -4.48
CA ILE A 115 4.33 -11.66 -5.84
C ILE A 115 5.19 -12.77 -6.45
N VAL A 116 6.50 -12.77 -6.20
CA VAL A 116 7.38 -13.84 -6.69
C VAL A 116 7.05 -15.15 -5.99
N LEU A 117 6.86 -15.11 -4.67
CA LEU A 117 6.46 -16.27 -3.87
C LEU A 117 5.08 -16.80 -4.24
N SER A 118 4.19 -16.00 -4.84
CA SER A 118 2.88 -16.47 -5.27
C SER A 118 2.92 -17.24 -6.60
N LYS A 119 4.08 -17.30 -7.26
CA LYS A 119 4.30 -17.95 -8.57
C LYS A 119 5.15 -19.22 -8.48
N THR A 120 5.67 -19.53 -7.29
CA THR A 120 6.44 -20.74 -6.98
C THR A 120 5.53 -21.86 -6.50
#